data_AF-A0A534XGE3-F1
#
_entry.id   AF-A0A534XGE3-F1
#
_cell.length_a   1.000
_cell.length_b   1.000
_cell.length_c   1.000
_cell.angle_alpha   90.00
_cell.angle_beta   90.00
_cell.angle_gamma   90.00
#
_symmetry.space_group_name_H-M   'P 1'
#
loop_
_entity.id
_entity.type
_entity.pdbx_description
1 polymer ?
#
loop_
_entity_poly.entity_id
_entity_poly.type
_entity_poly.pdbx_seq_one_letter_code
_entity_poly.pdbx_strand_id
1 'polypeptide(L)'
;MPLLDWLPGAHRSRPGEGQGAAPRPASATDWPFPFPPPGRAKPSPPDTIPPGIAYRWPFHPLAGPPLPSRGVPAPVSLAEFKRELSGWCDDVGVISIDDPALAHEREEILWVYPHTRSLVCMIGEENKAAMQSRYLPSANNELYRCEERLWEMGRRVVKYVNALGGEGLTTTIGWPQEVGQRWADKIWPLSHKLVAQAAGLGVIGLSRNFLHRKFGAYCLIDTVLTNLEWPAYDAPVAWNPCLQCNLCVASCPTEAIKPDGDFDFFACYNHTYRDSIPGFLDLVRDLSERSRREFKQRWTDNEIAALWQAMAFKVEYRCFNCVATCPAEIEDAFHAERDVRRRYLDETLKPLTHTRAVEDEQFVIDSPSMREKHGIPPGEWRTPIDRRSRSAAGVRLVSLRRIRTQSVDAMMRWMPQYFRPYEARGLAFTTQFLLTGEGGGAWAMRIADERCEVRPGTVEHADLTVRTPALLFLALHRGEASALWGLLSGRIRLGGRRRLFFLFPRLFPTEAGSTRLHRWAFRLRRALRRS
;
A
#
# COMPACT_ATOMS: atom_id res chain seq x y z
N MET A 1 40.77 10.77 0.50
CA MET A 1 41.28 11.32 -0.78
C MET A 1 41.61 10.16 -1.71
N PRO A 2 41.34 10.27 -3.01
CA PRO A 2 40.24 9.52 -3.61
C PRO A 2 40.66 8.61 -4.78
N LEU A 3 39.81 7.65 -5.12
CA LEU A 3 39.77 6.96 -6.41
C LEU A 3 38.33 7.01 -6.92
N LEU A 4 38.00 8.16 -7.50
CA LEU A 4 36.95 8.38 -8.48
C LEU A 4 37.67 8.35 -9.83
N ASP A 5 37.28 7.43 -10.70
CA ASP A 5 37.32 7.57 -12.16
C ASP A 5 36.88 6.23 -12.74
N TRP A 6 35.78 6.22 -13.50
CA TRP A 6 35.54 5.37 -14.68
C TRP A 6 34.11 5.58 -15.19
N LEU A 7 33.91 6.66 -15.95
CA LEU A 7 32.90 6.76 -17.02
C LEU A 7 33.43 7.77 -18.06
N PRO A 8 33.80 7.36 -19.29
CA PRO A 8 34.11 8.30 -20.36
C PRO A 8 32.87 8.56 -21.23
N GLY A 9 32.65 9.82 -21.61
CA GLY A 9 31.75 10.16 -22.72
C GLY A 9 30.83 11.37 -22.54
N ALA A 10 31.29 12.49 -21.98
CA ALA A 10 30.56 13.75 -22.09
C ALA A 10 30.92 14.46 -23.40
N HIS A 11 30.00 14.45 -24.37
CA HIS A 11 30.05 15.35 -25.52
C HIS A 11 29.99 16.81 -25.03
N ARG A 12 31.02 17.59 -25.36
CA ARG A 12 31.05 19.04 -25.17
C ARG A 12 30.12 19.70 -26.19
N SER A 13 29.09 20.42 -25.73
CA SER A 13 28.39 21.45 -26.51
C SER A 13 28.80 22.85 -26.03
N ARG A 14 29.02 23.75 -26.99
CA ARG A 14 29.47 25.14 -26.83
C ARG A 14 28.36 26.03 -26.21
N PRO A 15 28.71 27.13 -25.52
CA PRO A 15 27.74 28.07 -24.95
C PRO A 15 27.32 29.12 -25.99
N GLY A 16 26.01 29.33 -26.13
CA GLY A 16 25.44 30.44 -26.89
C GLY A 16 24.26 30.02 -27.75
N GLU A 17 23.04 30.22 -27.22
CA GLU A 17 21.81 30.64 -27.91
C GLU A 17 20.56 30.12 -27.16
N GLY A 18 19.68 31.06 -26.77
CA GLY A 18 18.27 30.81 -26.41
C GLY A 18 18.02 30.17 -25.03
N GLN A 19 17.69 30.99 -24.03
CA GLN A 19 17.04 30.52 -22.80
C GLN A 19 15.62 30.01 -23.12
N GLY A 20 15.51 28.75 -23.55
CA GLY A 20 14.30 27.95 -23.39
C GLY A 20 14.33 27.33 -22.00
N ALA A 21 13.29 27.55 -21.20
CA ALA A 21 13.17 27.00 -19.85
C ALA A 21 13.48 25.50 -19.81
N ALA A 22 14.41 25.10 -18.93
CA ALA A 22 14.67 23.69 -18.66
C ALA A 22 13.36 23.00 -18.22
N PRO A 23 13.09 21.77 -18.68
CA PRO A 23 11.89 21.05 -18.25
C PRO A 23 11.96 20.88 -16.73
N ARG A 24 10.96 21.44 -16.05
CA ARG A 24 10.78 21.37 -14.60
C ARG A 24 10.78 19.88 -14.19
N PRO A 25 11.61 19.43 -13.23
CA PRO A 25 11.44 18.09 -12.69
C PRO A 25 10.02 18.00 -12.12
N ALA A 26 9.25 17.01 -12.59
CA ALA A 26 7.83 16.86 -12.26
C ALA A 26 7.64 17.00 -10.75
N SER A 27 6.99 18.09 -10.33
CA SER A 27 6.66 18.31 -8.94
C SER A 27 5.62 17.26 -8.52
N ALA A 28 5.53 16.94 -7.24
CA ALA A 28 4.51 16.03 -6.72
C ALA A 28 3.06 16.48 -7.04
N THR A 29 2.90 17.71 -7.54
CA THR A 29 1.67 18.35 -8.01
C THR A 29 1.43 18.26 -9.53
N ASP A 30 2.40 17.80 -10.33
CA ASP A 30 2.25 17.65 -11.80
C ASP A 30 1.75 16.25 -12.22
N TRP A 31 1.32 15.42 -11.26
CA TRP A 31 0.67 14.14 -11.57
C TRP A 31 -0.85 14.36 -11.69
N PRO A 32 -1.47 14.18 -12.87
CA PRO A 32 -2.81 13.62 -12.87
C PRO A 32 -2.69 12.27 -12.15
N PHE A 33 -3.41 12.12 -11.03
CA PHE A 33 -3.40 10.94 -10.16
C PHE A 33 -3.16 9.65 -10.97
N PRO A 34 -2.13 8.84 -10.69
CA PRO A 34 -1.72 7.75 -11.60
C PRO A 34 -2.65 6.55 -11.67
N PHE A 35 -3.84 6.68 -11.11
CA PHE A 35 -4.92 5.75 -11.27
C PHE A 35 -6.18 6.59 -11.50
N PRO A 36 -7.11 6.23 -12.42
CA PRO A 36 -8.49 6.58 -12.14
C PRO A 36 -8.76 6.09 -10.70
N PRO A 37 -9.43 6.90 -9.85
CA PRO A 37 -9.73 6.48 -8.49
C PRO A 37 -10.30 5.05 -8.55
N PRO A 38 -9.95 4.17 -7.57
CA PRO A 38 -10.47 2.82 -7.55
C PRO A 38 -11.96 2.92 -7.86
N GLY A 39 -12.38 2.36 -9.00
CA GLY A 39 -13.73 2.56 -9.51
C GLY A 39 -14.75 2.23 -8.42
N ARG A 40 -15.99 2.65 -8.58
CA ARG A 40 -17.07 2.24 -7.67
C ARG A 40 -16.97 0.73 -7.38
N ALA A 41 -16.72 0.33 -6.14
CA ALA A 41 -16.85 -1.08 -5.78
C ALA A 41 -18.32 -1.43 -6.02
N LYS A 42 -18.60 -2.34 -6.94
CA LYS A 42 -19.96 -2.87 -7.02
C LYS A 42 -20.21 -3.64 -5.72
N PRO A 43 -21.38 -3.52 -5.09
CA PRO A 43 -21.72 -4.37 -3.96
C PRO A 43 -21.41 -5.82 -4.26
N SER A 44 -20.83 -6.49 -3.26
CA SER A 44 -21.00 -7.93 -3.16
C SER A 44 -22.51 -8.20 -3.06
N PRO A 45 -23.08 -9.08 -3.89
CA PRO A 45 -24.47 -9.52 -3.73
C PRO A 45 -24.66 -10.12 -2.33
N PRO A 46 -25.80 -9.86 -1.66
CA PRO A 46 -26.06 -10.31 -0.29
C PRO A 46 -25.93 -11.83 -0.11
N ASP A 47 -26.05 -12.62 -1.17
CA ASP A 47 -26.15 -14.09 -1.09
C ASP A 47 -24.83 -14.86 -1.29
N THR A 48 -23.68 -14.18 -1.40
CA THR A 48 -22.40 -14.84 -1.74
C THR A 48 -21.37 -14.88 -0.62
N ILE A 49 -21.71 -14.42 0.59
CA ILE A 49 -20.87 -14.65 1.76
C ILE A 49 -20.97 -16.15 2.10
N PRO A 50 -19.86 -16.93 2.07
CA PRO A 50 -19.91 -18.33 2.47
C PRO A 50 -20.58 -18.45 3.85
N PRO A 51 -21.44 -19.46 4.08
CA PRO A 51 -22.28 -19.55 5.29
C PRO A 51 -21.52 -19.51 6.62
N GLY A 52 -20.18 -19.61 6.62
CA GLY A 52 -19.31 -19.43 7.78
C GLY A 52 -18.85 -18.00 8.10
N ILE A 53 -19.23 -16.98 7.31
CA ILE A 53 -18.83 -15.56 7.53
C ILE A 53 -20.05 -14.63 7.68
N ALA A 54 -21.25 -15.20 7.93
CA ALA A 54 -22.53 -14.49 8.05
C ALA A 54 -22.64 -13.52 9.26
N TYR A 55 -21.54 -13.27 9.97
CA TYR A 55 -21.50 -12.34 11.09
C TYR A 55 -20.77 -11.06 10.68
N ARG A 56 -21.46 -10.12 10.02
CA ARG A 56 -21.32 -8.64 10.14
C ARG A 56 -22.02 -7.91 8.97
N TRP A 57 -22.51 -6.71 9.27
CA TRP A 57 -23.37 -5.85 8.43
C TRP A 57 -22.66 -5.40 7.15
N PRO A 58 -22.89 -6.02 5.97
CA PRO A 58 -22.11 -5.72 4.77
C PRO A 58 -22.38 -4.30 4.27
N PHE A 59 -21.36 -3.65 3.67
CA PHE A 59 -21.63 -2.48 2.82
C PHE A 59 -22.56 -2.91 1.68
N HIS A 60 -23.78 -2.39 1.70
CA HIS A 60 -24.73 -2.50 0.62
C HIS A 60 -25.04 -1.09 0.13
N PRO A 61 -24.97 -0.79 -1.17
CA PRO A 61 -25.53 0.47 -1.65
C PRO A 61 -26.99 0.49 -1.21
N LEU A 62 -27.34 1.57 -0.52
CA LEU A 62 -28.66 1.75 0.03
C LEU A 62 -29.67 1.62 -1.11
N ALA A 63 -30.54 0.60 -1.03
CA ALA A 63 -31.66 0.47 -1.93
C ALA A 63 -32.72 1.49 -1.53
N GLY A 64 -33.00 2.47 -2.40
CA GLY A 64 -33.98 3.52 -2.15
C GLY A 64 -33.44 4.93 -2.43
N PRO A 65 -34.29 5.95 -2.33
CA PRO A 65 -33.85 7.34 -2.47
C PRO A 65 -32.85 7.69 -1.35
N PRO A 66 -31.84 8.55 -1.61
CA PRO A 66 -30.91 8.99 -0.59
C PRO A 66 -31.68 9.63 0.58
N LEU A 67 -31.25 9.35 1.80
CA LEU A 67 -31.83 9.96 2.99
C LEU A 67 -31.76 11.49 2.86
N PRO A 68 -32.83 12.22 3.22
CA PRO A 68 -32.78 13.67 3.22
C PRO A 68 -31.64 14.16 4.11
N SER A 69 -30.89 15.15 3.61
CA SER A 69 -29.81 15.77 4.37
C SER A 69 -30.32 16.35 5.68
N ARG A 70 -29.59 16.13 6.77
CA ARG A 70 -29.74 16.87 8.03
C ARG A 70 -28.53 17.78 8.25
N GLY A 71 -28.12 18.49 7.20
CA GLY A 71 -27.04 19.48 7.26
C GLY A 71 -27.44 20.62 8.19
N VAL A 72 -26.50 21.06 9.03
CA VAL A 72 -26.70 22.13 10.01
C VAL A 72 -25.70 23.24 9.71
N PRO A 73 -26.14 24.46 9.37
CA PRO A 73 -25.24 25.60 9.26
C PRO A 73 -24.52 25.81 10.60
N ALA A 74 -23.19 25.82 10.59
CA ALA A 74 -22.41 25.98 11.81
C ALA A 74 -22.70 27.35 12.44
N PRO A 75 -23.03 27.41 13.75
CA PRO A 75 -23.36 28.66 14.43
C PRO A 75 -22.13 29.53 14.76
N VAL A 76 -20.93 29.03 14.45
CA VAL A 76 -19.64 29.72 14.62
C VAL A 76 -18.87 29.68 13.30
N SER A 77 -18.02 30.67 13.08
CA SER A 77 -17.15 30.67 11.90
C SER A 77 -16.14 29.50 11.95
N LEU A 78 -15.63 29.10 10.79
CA LEU A 78 -14.64 28.03 10.72
C LEU A 78 -13.37 28.37 11.52
N ALA A 79 -12.96 29.63 11.53
CA ALA A 79 -11.81 30.09 12.30
C ALA A 79 -12.03 29.96 13.82
N GLU A 80 -13.23 30.28 14.31
CA GLU A 80 -13.58 30.10 15.73
C GLU A 80 -13.64 28.62 16.11
N PHE A 81 -14.24 27.80 15.24
CA PHE A 81 -14.27 26.35 15.42
C PHE A 81 -12.85 25.77 15.56
N LYS A 82 -11.96 26.07 14.59
CA LYS A 82 -10.57 25.61 14.61
C LYS A 82 -9.79 26.13 15.83
N ARG A 83 -10.04 27.37 16.24
CA ARG A 83 -9.41 27.96 17.43
C ARG A 83 -9.79 27.19 18.70
N GLU A 84 -11.05 26.82 18.87
CA GLU A 84 -11.48 25.99 20.00
C GLU A 84 -10.76 24.63 19.97
N LEU A 85 -10.74 23.97 18.80
CA LEU A 85 -10.09 22.65 18.65
C LEU A 85 -8.58 22.68 18.88
N SER A 86 -7.91 23.80 18.59
CA SER A 86 -6.47 23.98 18.86
C SER A 86 -6.11 23.91 20.36
N GLY A 87 -7.11 24.01 21.25
CA GLY A 87 -6.91 23.78 22.68
C GLY A 87 -6.61 22.32 23.04
N TRP A 88 -6.78 21.37 22.12
CA TRP A 88 -6.48 19.96 22.36
C TRP A 88 -6.01 19.14 21.15
N CYS A 89 -6.10 19.66 19.92
CA CYS A 89 -5.50 19.07 18.73
C CYS A 89 -4.16 19.76 18.43
N ASP A 90 -3.16 19.02 17.96
CA ASP A 90 -1.84 19.60 17.63
C ASP A 90 -1.89 20.44 16.33
N ASP A 91 -2.78 20.06 15.39
CA ASP A 91 -3.27 20.89 14.27
C ASP A 91 -4.65 20.36 13.80
N VAL A 92 -5.40 21.18 13.06
CA VAL A 92 -6.74 20.84 12.58
C VAL A 92 -7.07 21.48 11.24
N GLY A 93 -7.72 20.72 10.37
CA GLY A 93 -8.19 21.18 9.07
C GLY A 93 -9.60 20.67 8.78
N VAL A 94 -10.38 21.43 8.02
CA VAL A 94 -11.77 21.11 7.72
C VAL A 94 -12.05 21.28 6.23
N ILE A 95 -12.61 20.24 5.62
CA ILE A 95 -13.04 20.24 4.22
C ILE A 95 -14.50 19.84 4.06
N SER A 96 -15.09 20.19 2.93
CA SER A 96 -16.41 19.70 2.53
C SER A 96 -16.34 18.23 2.11
N ILE A 97 -17.43 17.50 2.30
CA ILE A 97 -17.61 16.17 1.69
C ILE A 97 -17.58 16.22 0.15
N ASP A 98 -17.91 17.36 -0.44
CA ASP A 98 -17.93 17.54 -1.88
C ASP A 98 -16.56 17.98 -2.44
N ASP A 99 -15.50 17.94 -1.62
CA ASP A 99 -14.13 18.17 -2.09
C ASP A 99 -13.75 17.17 -3.21
N PRO A 100 -13.20 17.63 -4.34
CA PRO A 100 -12.85 16.76 -5.46
C PRO A 100 -11.90 15.61 -5.10
N ALA A 101 -11.03 15.78 -4.09
CA ALA A 101 -10.11 14.73 -3.64
C ALA A 101 -10.84 13.51 -3.07
N LEU A 102 -12.07 13.70 -2.55
CA LEU A 102 -12.88 12.66 -1.91
C LEU A 102 -14.02 12.13 -2.78
N ALA A 103 -14.17 12.60 -4.02
CA ALA A 103 -15.28 12.22 -4.90
C ALA A 103 -15.45 10.69 -5.04
N HIS A 104 -14.35 9.94 -4.98
CA HIS A 104 -14.34 8.48 -5.08
C HIS A 104 -14.66 7.74 -3.77
N GLU A 105 -14.60 8.42 -2.62
CA GLU A 105 -14.92 7.85 -1.30
C GLU A 105 -16.25 8.37 -0.75
N ARG A 106 -16.86 9.37 -1.41
CA ARG A 106 -18.08 10.04 -0.99
C ARG A 106 -19.22 9.09 -0.60
N GLU A 107 -19.49 8.07 -1.41
CA GLU A 107 -20.56 7.11 -1.12
C GLU A 107 -20.24 6.25 0.11
N GLU A 108 -18.98 5.90 0.33
CA GLU A 108 -18.54 5.13 1.51
C GLU A 108 -18.57 6.00 2.77
N ILE A 109 -18.22 7.28 2.66
CA ILE A 109 -18.35 8.26 3.75
C ILE A 109 -19.82 8.41 4.16
N LEU A 110 -20.73 8.55 3.19
CA LEU A 110 -22.16 8.65 3.45
C LEU A 110 -22.78 7.34 3.95
N TRP A 111 -22.17 6.19 3.63
CA TRP A 111 -22.57 4.93 4.25
C TRP A 111 -22.26 4.90 5.74
N VAL A 112 -21.09 5.41 6.15
CA VAL A 112 -20.73 5.49 7.56
C VAL A 112 -21.60 6.50 8.29
N TYR A 113 -21.79 7.69 7.72
CA TYR A 113 -22.68 8.70 8.29
C TYR A 113 -23.44 9.46 7.18
N PRO A 114 -24.73 9.13 6.95
CA PRO A 114 -25.52 9.66 5.82
C PRO A 114 -25.72 11.17 5.79
N HIS A 115 -25.47 11.85 6.92
CA HIS A 115 -25.62 13.29 7.03
C HIS A 115 -24.28 14.02 7.02
N THR A 116 -23.17 13.34 6.69
CA THR A 116 -21.86 13.99 6.59
C THR A 116 -21.89 15.11 5.56
N ARG A 117 -21.38 16.27 5.95
CA ARG A 117 -21.23 17.48 5.14
C ARG A 117 -19.83 18.06 5.19
N SER A 118 -19.18 17.90 6.33
CA SER A 118 -17.79 18.31 6.51
C SER A 118 -16.99 17.20 7.18
N LEU A 119 -15.68 17.21 6.91
CA LEU A 119 -14.71 16.31 7.50
C LEU A 119 -13.70 17.14 8.29
N VAL A 120 -13.59 16.89 9.60
CA VAL A 120 -12.66 17.56 10.51
C VAL A 120 -11.45 16.65 10.71
N CYS A 121 -10.35 16.99 10.06
CA CYS A 121 -9.08 16.29 10.14
C CYS A 121 -8.26 16.80 11.32
N MET A 122 -7.84 15.90 12.21
CA MET A 122 -7.04 16.20 13.40
C MET A 122 -5.64 15.62 13.23
N ILE A 123 -4.63 16.36 13.69
CA ILE A 123 -3.23 15.92 13.72
C ILE A 123 -2.82 15.64 15.17
N GLY A 124 -2.13 14.52 15.37
CA GLY A 124 -1.40 14.21 16.60
C GLY A 124 0.10 14.15 16.30
N GLU A 125 0.91 14.92 17.02
CA GLU A 125 2.38 14.90 16.91
C GLU A 125 2.95 13.64 17.55
N GLU A 126 3.78 12.90 16.83
CA GLU A 126 4.50 11.77 17.42
C GLU A 126 5.84 12.22 18.04
N ASN A 127 6.26 11.53 19.09
CA ASN A 127 7.58 11.70 19.66
C ASN A 127 8.66 11.24 18.66
N LYS A 128 9.32 12.21 18.02
CA LYS A 128 10.40 11.95 17.05
C LYS A 128 11.49 11.02 17.57
N ALA A 129 11.93 11.17 18.82
CA ALA A 129 12.99 10.34 19.39
C ALA A 129 12.55 8.87 19.55
N ALA A 130 11.30 8.63 19.92
CA ALA A 130 10.73 7.28 19.97
C ALA A 130 10.65 6.67 18.56
N MET A 131 10.23 7.43 17.55
CA MET A 131 10.18 6.99 16.16
C MET A 131 11.58 6.71 15.57
N GLN A 132 12.59 7.47 16.00
CA GLN A 132 13.99 7.28 15.65
C GLN A 132 14.71 6.25 16.54
N SER A 133 14.01 5.63 17.48
CA SER A 133 14.61 4.62 18.36
C SER A 133 15.03 3.38 17.58
N ARG A 134 16.21 2.85 17.93
CA ARG A 134 16.66 1.53 17.44
C ARG A 134 15.91 0.39 18.14
N TYR A 135 15.28 0.69 19.28
CA TYR A 135 14.40 -0.23 19.96
C TYR A 135 12.98 -0.11 19.39
N LEU A 136 12.68 -0.96 18.42
CA LEU A 136 11.42 -0.95 17.65
C LEU A 136 10.15 -0.91 18.53
N PRO A 137 10.05 -1.61 19.68
CA PRO A 137 8.89 -1.51 20.55
C PRO A 137 8.60 -0.09 21.05
N SER A 138 9.61 0.79 21.16
CA SER A 138 9.38 2.21 21.49
C SER A 138 8.55 2.92 20.42
N ALA A 139 8.86 2.69 19.13
CA ALA A 139 8.13 3.29 18.03
C ALA A 139 6.70 2.74 17.92
N ASN A 140 6.51 1.43 18.12
CA ASN A 140 5.18 0.84 18.20
C ASN A 140 4.37 1.42 19.37
N ASN A 141 4.96 1.52 20.56
CA ASN A 141 4.28 2.14 21.70
C ASN A 141 3.93 3.60 21.44
N GLU A 142 4.83 4.38 20.84
CA GLU A 142 4.55 5.77 20.47
C GLU A 142 3.34 5.89 19.53
N LEU A 143 3.30 5.07 18.46
CA LEU A 143 2.17 5.00 17.54
C LEU A 143 0.85 4.80 18.30
N TYR A 144 0.81 3.85 19.23
CA TYR A 144 -0.40 3.54 20.00
C TYR A 144 -0.80 4.63 20.99
N ARG A 145 0.17 5.32 21.60
CA ARG A 145 -0.13 6.43 22.51
C ARG A 145 -0.65 7.64 21.74
N CYS A 146 -0.12 7.89 20.56
CA CYS A 146 -0.63 8.93 19.68
C CYS A 146 -2.03 8.59 19.15
N GLU A 147 -2.30 7.33 18.79
CA GLU A 147 -3.63 6.83 18.44
C GLU A 147 -4.65 7.01 19.59
N GLU A 148 -4.30 6.61 20.82
CA GLU A 148 -5.16 6.79 22.00
C GLU A 148 -5.49 8.27 22.25
N ARG A 149 -4.51 9.16 22.05
CA ARG A 149 -4.71 10.61 22.17
C ARG A 149 -5.63 11.15 21.09
N LEU A 150 -5.48 10.71 19.83
CA LEU A 150 -6.37 11.10 18.73
C LEU A 150 -7.81 10.65 18.96
N TRP A 151 -8.04 9.47 19.54
CA TRP A 151 -9.40 9.04 19.90
C TRP A 151 -10.04 9.89 20.99
N GLU A 152 -9.26 10.35 21.99
CA GLU A 152 -9.78 11.31 22.97
C GLU A 152 -10.07 12.67 22.31
N MET A 153 -9.18 13.16 21.45
CA MET A 153 -9.41 14.38 20.67
C MET A 153 -10.69 14.27 19.84
N GLY A 154 -10.90 13.17 19.11
CA GLY A 154 -12.08 12.92 18.30
C GLY A 154 -13.36 12.92 19.13
N ARG A 155 -13.36 12.30 20.32
CA ARG A 155 -14.49 12.36 21.25
C ARG A 155 -14.79 13.78 21.73
N ARG A 156 -13.76 14.59 21.97
CA ARG A 156 -13.93 16.01 22.36
C ARG A 156 -14.49 16.84 21.20
N VAL A 157 -14.00 16.62 19.98
CA VAL A 157 -14.54 17.26 18.77
C VAL A 157 -16.02 16.92 18.60
N VAL A 158 -16.41 15.65 18.69
CA VAL A 158 -17.82 15.24 18.58
C VAL A 158 -18.69 15.88 19.66
N LYS A 159 -18.22 15.95 20.92
CA LYS A 159 -18.95 16.66 21.98
C LYS A 159 -19.14 18.15 21.67
N TYR A 160 -18.10 18.80 21.13
CA TYR A 160 -18.18 20.20 20.74
C TYR A 160 -19.12 20.41 19.55
N VAL A 161 -19.05 19.57 18.52
CA VAL A 161 -20.01 19.54 17.41
C VAL A 161 -21.45 19.42 17.91
N ASN A 162 -21.71 18.53 18.87
CA ASN A 162 -23.04 18.37 19.47
C ASN A 162 -23.49 19.63 20.23
N ALA A 163 -22.57 20.30 20.94
CA ALA A 163 -22.87 21.55 21.64
C ALA A 163 -23.22 22.70 20.68
N LEU A 164 -22.75 22.64 19.43
CA LEU A 164 -23.09 23.58 18.36
C LEU A 164 -24.40 23.22 17.64
N GLY A 165 -25.14 22.20 18.11
CA GLY A 165 -26.38 21.73 17.48
C GLY A 165 -26.18 20.82 16.28
N GLY A 166 -24.94 20.41 15.99
CA GLY A 166 -24.62 19.40 15.00
C GLY A 166 -24.63 17.99 15.58
N GLU A 167 -24.22 17.05 14.75
CA GLU A 167 -23.97 15.66 15.05
C GLU A 167 -22.68 15.23 14.33
N GLY A 168 -21.98 14.25 14.90
CA GLY A 168 -20.81 13.69 14.25
C GLY A 168 -20.34 12.40 14.88
N LEU A 169 -19.41 11.75 14.21
CA LEU A 169 -18.73 10.55 14.70
C LEU A 169 -17.27 10.56 14.26
N THR A 170 -16.45 9.83 15.01
CA THR A 170 -15.07 9.52 14.60
C THR A 170 -15.06 8.24 13.79
N THR A 171 -14.25 8.20 12.73
CA THR A 171 -13.88 6.92 12.10
C THR A 171 -12.75 6.24 12.86
N THR A 172 -12.16 5.19 12.30
CA THR A 172 -10.98 4.53 12.85
C THR A 172 -9.71 4.99 12.11
N ILE A 173 -8.78 5.61 12.84
CA ILE A 173 -7.43 5.96 12.38
C ILE A 173 -6.64 4.78 11.82
N GLY A 174 -6.89 3.60 12.38
CA GLY A 174 -6.23 2.35 12.03
C GLY A 174 -7.15 1.20 12.41
N TRP A 175 -6.72 0.38 13.38
CA TRP A 175 -7.47 -0.78 13.85
C TRP A 175 -8.50 -0.38 14.92
N PRO A 176 -9.69 -1.00 14.97
CA PRO A 176 -10.22 -2.05 14.10
C PRO A 176 -10.70 -1.54 12.73
N GLN A 177 -10.68 -2.42 11.74
CA GLN A 177 -11.15 -2.18 10.37
C GLN A 177 -12.11 -3.30 9.92
N GLU A 178 -12.81 -3.11 8.80
CA GLU A 178 -13.79 -4.06 8.25
C GLU A 178 -13.15 -5.29 7.57
N VAL A 179 -12.16 -5.91 8.23
CA VAL A 179 -11.44 -7.09 7.71
C VAL A 179 -12.34 -8.31 7.54
N GLY A 180 -13.37 -8.47 8.36
CA GLY A 180 -14.29 -9.60 8.23
C GLY A 180 -15.15 -9.56 6.96
N GLN A 181 -15.39 -8.36 6.43
CA GLN A 181 -16.31 -8.15 5.31
C GLN A 181 -15.58 -7.83 4.01
N ARG A 182 -14.64 -6.88 4.07
CA ARG A 182 -14.01 -6.31 2.88
C ARG A 182 -12.63 -6.89 2.62
N TRP A 183 -12.03 -7.71 3.50
CA TRP A 183 -10.70 -8.24 3.24
C TRP A 183 -10.67 -9.13 1.98
N ALA A 184 -9.77 -8.91 1.02
CA ALA A 184 -8.61 -8.01 1.04
C ALA A 184 -8.74 -6.78 0.12
N ASP A 185 -9.96 -6.27 -0.04
CA ASP A 185 -10.28 -4.97 -0.63
C ASP A 185 -10.06 -3.82 0.39
N LYS A 186 -10.53 -2.61 0.06
CA LYS A 186 -10.53 -1.43 0.93
C LYS A 186 -11.33 -1.69 2.22
N ILE A 187 -10.66 -1.85 3.35
CA ILE A 187 -11.27 -2.17 4.66
C ILE A 187 -11.59 -0.92 5.52
N TRP A 188 -11.40 0.28 4.98
CA TRP A 188 -11.65 1.57 5.61
C TRP A 188 -12.62 2.41 4.75
N PRO A 189 -13.36 3.37 5.34
CA PRO A 189 -14.34 4.16 4.59
C PRO A 189 -13.73 5.35 3.84
N LEU A 190 -12.63 5.93 4.36
CA LEU A 190 -12.01 7.14 3.81
C LEU A 190 -10.50 7.15 4.02
N SER A 191 -9.79 7.93 3.20
CA SER A 191 -8.36 8.16 3.32
C SER A 191 -8.07 9.42 4.13
N HIS A 192 -7.69 9.25 5.40
CA HIS A 192 -7.27 10.36 6.27
C HIS A 192 -6.18 11.26 5.64
N LYS A 193 -5.26 10.66 4.87
CA LYS A 193 -4.18 11.39 4.18
C LYS A 193 -4.71 12.33 3.10
N LEU A 194 -5.75 11.92 2.37
CA LEU A 194 -6.37 12.77 1.35
C LEU A 194 -7.14 13.92 1.99
N VAL A 195 -7.86 13.66 3.09
CA VAL A 195 -8.53 14.71 3.87
C VAL A 195 -7.51 15.73 4.37
N ALA A 196 -6.40 15.28 4.99
CA ALA A 196 -5.38 16.16 5.54
C ALA A 196 -4.68 17.02 4.47
N GLN A 197 -4.39 16.44 3.31
CA GLN A 197 -3.79 17.18 2.19
C GLN A 197 -4.77 18.21 1.60
N ALA A 198 -6.04 17.82 1.41
CA ALA A 198 -7.08 18.73 0.93
C ALA A 198 -7.32 19.89 1.92
N ALA A 199 -7.22 19.61 3.22
CA ALA A 199 -7.34 20.60 4.28
C ALA A 199 -6.09 21.50 4.46
N GLY A 200 -5.06 21.34 3.63
CA GLY A 200 -3.86 22.19 3.67
C GLY A 200 -2.91 21.95 4.84
N LEU A 201 -3.04 20.82 5.56
CA LEU A 201 -2.20 20.50 6.71
C LEU A 201 -0.78 20.04 6.31
N GLY A 202 -0.60 19.68 5.04
CA GLY A 202 0.63 19.07 4.56
C GLY A 202 0.45 18.37 3.21
N VAL A 203 1.37 17.46 2.87
CA VAL A 203 1.37 16.74 1.59
C VAL A 203 1.73 15.28 1.74
N ILE A 204 1.30 14.44 0.80
CA ILE A 204 1.74 13.05 0.72
C ILE A 204 3.13 13.01 0.06
N GLY A 205 4.14 12.60 0.82
CA GLY A 205 5.52 12.53 0.36
C GLY A 205 5.83 11.32 -0.52
N LEU A 206 7.07 11.25 -1.01
CA LEU A 206 7.58 10.14 -1.83
C LEU A 206 7.42 8.77 -1.16
N SER A 207 7.50 8.72 0.17
CA SER A 207 7.30 7.51 0.98
C SER A 207 5.85 7.04 1.06
N ARG A 208 4.89 7.76 0.46
CA ARG A 208 3.44 7.61 0.62
C ARG A 208 2.92 7.95 2.02
N ASN A 209 3.77 8.42 2.93
CA ASN A 209 3.32 9.00 4.20
C ASN A 209 2.91 10.46 4.01
N PHE A 210 1.94 10.87 4.82
CA PHE A 210 1.61 12.26 4.93
C PHE A 210 2.72 12.97 5.71
N LEU A 211 3.10 14.14 5.24
CA LEU A 211 4.10 15.01 5.82
C LEU A 211 3.36 16.26 6.28
N HIS A 212 3.35 16.51 7.59
CA HIS A 212 2.79 17.72 8.16
C HIS A 212 3.78 18.88 8.03
N ARG A 213 3.28 20.10 7.81
CA ARG A 213 4.14 21.30 7.66
C ARG A 213 5.05 21.57 8.85
N LYS A 214 4.58 21.24 10.06
CA LYS A 214 5.32 21.46 11.31
C LYS A 214 6.02 20.21 11.83
N PHE A 215 5.38 19.05 11.71
CA PHE A 215 5.84 17.80 12.34
C PHE A 215 6.52 16.84 11.36
N GLY A 216 6.57 17.19 10.07
CA GLY A 216 7.12 16.33 9.04
C GLY A 216 6.41 14.99 9.01
N ALA A 217 7.15 13.89 8.99
CA ALA A 217 6.57 12.55 9.01
C ALA A 217 6.09 12.09 10.39
N TYR A 218 6.43 12.81 11.47
CA TYR A 218 6.16 12.42 12.86
C TYR A 218 4.76 12.87 13.29
N CYS A 219 3.75 12.35 12.60
CA CYS A 219 2.37 12.67 12.91
C CYS A 219 1.41 11.54 12.54
N LEU A 220 0.32 11.45 13.30
CA LEU A 220 -0.85 10.64 13.00
C LEU A 220 -2.06 11.51 12.70
N ILE A 221 -3.02 10.92 11.98
CA ILE A 221 -4.16 11.63 11.39
C ILE A 221 -5.42 10.87 11.70
N ASP A 222 -6.42 11.55 12.25
CA ASP A 222 -7.78 11.01 12.36
C ASP A 222 -8.80 12.01 11.81
N THR A 223 -10.02 11.56 11.52
CA THR A 223 -11.05 12.39 10.90
C THR A 223 -12.41 12.16 11.54
N VAL A 224 -13.02 13.26 11.98
CA VAL A 224 -14.40 13.30 12.44
C VAL A 224 -15.30 13.68 11.27
N LEU A 225 -16.35 12.89 11.05
CA LEU A 225 -17.43 13.18 10.12
C LEU A 225 -18.50 13.98 10.85
N THR A 226 -19.00 15.07 10.25
CA THR A 226 -20.05 15.89 10.85
C THR A 226 -21.04 16.41 9.82
N ASN A 227 -22.28 16.66 10.25
CA ASN A 227 -23.30 17.34 9.47
C ASN A 227 -23.22 18.88 9.54
N LEU A 228 -22.26 19.44 10.28
CA LEU A 228 -22.01 20.88 10.28
C LEU A 228 -21.53 21.34 8.90
N GLU A 229 -21.99 22.51 8.47
CA GLU A 229 -21.64 23.14 7.19
C GLU A 229 -21.11 24.55 7.41
N TRP A 230 -20.06 24.90 6.66
CA TRP A 230 -19.50 26.25 6.60
C TRP A 230 -19.59 26.81 5.19
N PRO A 231 -19.66 28.14 5.02
CA PRO A 231 -19.66 28.78 3.70
C PRO A 231 -18.33 28.66 2.95
N ALA A 232 -17.23 28.43 3.68
CA ALA A 232 -15.89 28.25 3.13
C ALA A 232 -15.10 27.24 3.98
N TYR A 233 -14.16 26.55 3.34
CA TYR A 233 -13.36 25.46 3.90
C TYR A 233 -11.86 25.73 3.73
N ASP A 234 -11.03 24.93 4.38
CA ASP A 234 -9.58 24.96 4.15
C ASP A 234 -9.23 24.47 2.74
N ALA A 235 -8.04 24.83 2.26
CA ALA A 235 -7.58 24.54 0.91
C ALA A 235 -6.15 23.95 0.91
N PRO A 236 -5.78 23.17 -0.13
CA PRO A 236 -4.45 22.58 -0.23
C PRO A 236 -3.33 23.62 -0.20
N VAL A 237 -2.18 23.24 0.35
CA VAL A 237 -0.96 24.06 0.37
C VAL A 237 -0.02 23.69 -0.77
N ALA A 238 0.63 24.70 -1.35
CA ALA A 238 1.70 24.52 -2.33
C ALA A 238 3.06 24.32 -1.61
N TRP A 239 3.23 23.16 -0.96
CA TRP A 239 4.42 22.81 -0.19
C TRP A 239 4.96 21.44 -0.60
N ASN A 240 6.28 21.28 -0.78
CA ASN A 240 6.86 19.99 -1.16
C ASN A 240 8.28 19.81 -0.59
N PRO A 241 8.42 19.07 0.53
CA PRO A 241 9.72 18.87 1.18
C PRO A 241 10.58 17.77 0.53
N CYS A 242 10.08 17.09 -0.50
CA CYS A 242 10.76 15.93 -1.09
C CYS A 242 11.81 16.29 -2.15
N LEU A 243 11.97 17.57 -2.52
CA LEU A 243 12.85 18.00 -3.61
C LEU A 243 14.30 17.52 -3.39
N GLN A 244 14.76 16.58 -4.24
CA GLN A 244 16.12 16.02 -4.22
C GLN A 244 16.55 15.32 -2.91
N CYS A 245 15.61 14.91 -2.07
CA CYS A 245 15.90 14.33 -0.76
C CYS A 245 16.22 12.82 -0.81
N ASN A 246 15.29 11.98 -1.29
CA ASN A 246 15.43 10.53 -1.43
C ASN A 246 15.86 9.73 -0.17
N LEU A 247 15.77 10.30 1.04
CA LEU A 247 16.18 9.59 2.26
C LEU A 247 15.28 8.38 2.58
N CYS A 248 14.00 8.45 2.28
CA CYS A 248 13.08 7.31 2.43
C CYS A 248 13.41 6.16 1.47
N VAL A 249 13.92 6.47 0.27
CA VAL A 249 14.40 5.47 -0.69
C VAL A 249 15.66 4.80 -0.16
N ALA A 250 16.63 5.62 0.30
CA ALA A 250 17.91 5.12 0.80
C ALA A 250 17.78 4.29 2.10
N SER A 251 16.75 4.53 2.92
CA SER A 251 16.52 3.82 4.18
C SER A 251 15.56 2.64 4.08
N CYS A 252 14.91 2.43 2.92
CA CYS A 252 13.91 1.37 2.75
C CYS A 252 14.59 -0.01 2.68
N PRO A 253 14.40 -0.90 3.68
CA PRO A 253 15.12 -2.18 3.73
C PRO A 253 14.66 -3.16 2.65
N THR A 254 13.46 -2.99 2.10
CA THR A 254 12.88 -3.84 1.05
C THR A 254 12.88 -3.19 -0.32
N GLU A 255 13.48 -2.01 -0.46
CA GLU A 255 13.47 -1.23 -1.70
C GLU A 255 12.04 -0.95 -2.21
N ALA A 256 11.04 -0.92 -1.32
CA ALA A 256 9.64 -0.73 -1.70
C ALA A 256 9.38 0.67 -2.27
N ILE A 257 10.12 1.68 -1.83
CA ILE A 257 10.00 3.07 -2.29
C ILE A 257 11.02 3.29 -3.42
N LYS A 258 10.55 3.68 -4.62
CA LYS A 258 11.43 3.88 -5.78
C LYS A 258 11.74 5.37 -6.01
N PRO A 259 12.93 5.72 -6.55
CA PRO A 259 13.29 7.12 -6.85
C PRO A 259 12.37 7.83 -7.85
N ASP A 260 11.65 7.09 -8.68
CA ASP A 260 10.75 7.59 -9.73
C ASP A 260 9.30 7.78 -9.23
N GLY A 261 9.04 7.55 -7.94
CA GLY A 261 7.71 7.65 -7.34
C GLY A 261 6.92 6.35 -7.28
N ASP A 262 7.41 5.27 -7.89
CA ASP A 262 6.77 3.96 -7.80
C ASP A 262 6.86 3.36 -6.38
N PHE A 263 5.90 2.50 -6.03
CA PHE A 263 5.82 1.89 -4.71
C PHE A 263 5.41 0.42 -4.79
N ASP A 264 6.31 -0.48 -4.37
CA ASP A 264 6.04 -1.91 -4.25
C ASP A 264 5.30 -2.20 -2.94
N PHE A 265 3.98 -2.25 -3.03
CA PHE A 265 3.11 -2.51 -1.88
C PHE A 265 3.45 -3.83 -1.20
N PHE A 266 3.69 -4.91 -1.94
CA PHE A 266 3.91 -6.22 -1.35
C PHE A 266 5.28 -6.34 -0.69
N ALA A 267 6.32 -5.68 -1.22
CA ALA A 267 7.61 -5.61 -0.56
C ALA A 267 7.51 -4.90 0.80
N CYS A 268 6.76 -3.79 0.89
CA CYS A 268 6.49 -3.12 2.17
C CYS A 268 5.59 -3.95 3.08
N TYR A 269 4.43 -4.38 2.58
CA TYR A 269 3.40 -5.10 3.34
C TYR A 269 3.92 -6.39 3.97
N ASN A 270 4.65 -7.22 3.21
CA ASN A 270 5.16 -8.49 3.73
C ASN A 270 6.25 -8.33 4.80
N HIS A 271 6.90 -7.17 4.85
CA HIS A 271 7.94 -6.86 5.81
C HIS A 271 7.37 -6.11 7.01
N THR A 272 6.75 -4.97 6.80
CA THR A 272 6.18 -4.10 7.85
C THR A 272 5.09 -4.79 8.65
N TYR A 273 4.15 -5.49 7.99
CA TYR A 273 3.06 -6.22 8.66
C TYR A 273 3.42 -7.69 8.92
N ARG A 274 4.70 -8.08 8.88
CA ARG A 274 5.09 -9.49 8.99
C ARG A 274 4.50 -10.16 10.22
N ASP A 275 4.49 -9.49 11.36
CA ASP A 275 3.99 -10.06 12.62
C ASP A 275 2.46 -9.86 12.78
N SER A 276 1.77 -9.42 11.73
CA SER A 276 0.32 -9.20 11.69
C SER A 276 -0.39 -10.22 10.78
N ILE A 277 -1.49 -9.83 10.13
CA ILE A 277 -2.28 -10.66 9.20
C ILE A 277 -1.43 -11.50 8.24
N PRO A 278 -0.46 -10.96 7.47
CA PRO A 278 0.23 -11.77 6.49
C PRO A 278 1.12 -12.84 7.12
N GLY A 279 1.72 -12.64 8.30
CA GLY A 279 2.46 -13.69 9.00
C GLY A 279 1.56 -14.72 9.66
N PHE A 280 0.45 -14.28 10.25
CA PHE A 280 -0.54 -15.18 10.83
C PHE A 280 -1.13 -16.14 9.79
N LEU A 281 -1.55 -15.63 8.62
CA LEU A 281 -2.08 -16.47 7.54
C LEU A 281 -1.05 -17.48 7.04
N ASP A 282 0.22 -17.11 7.08
CA ASP A 282 1.34 -17.95 6.73
C ASP A 282 1.52 -19.10 7.72
N LEU A 283 1.48 -18.77 9.02
CA LEU A 283 1.59 -19.71 10.11
C LEU A 283 0.47 -20.75 10.04
N VAL A 284 -0.78 -20.29 9.88
CA VAL A 284 -1.97 -21.16 9.79
C VAL A 284 -1.88 -22.11 8.61
N ARG A 285 -1.50 -21.61 7.43
CA ARG A 285 -1.37 -22.45 6.22
C ARG A 285 -0.26 -23.47 6.38
N ASP A 286 0.93 -23.04 6.80
CA ASP A 286 2.06 -23.93 6.98
C ASP A 286 1.76 -25.01 8.03
N LEU A 287 1.01 -24.68 9.08
CA LEU A 287 0.56 -25.64 10.08
C LEU A 287 -0.41 -26.68 9.48
N SER A 288 -1.26 -26.28 8.54
CA SER A 288 -2.25 -27.16 7.89
C SER A 288 -1.70 -27.99 6.73
N GLU A 289 -0.69 -27.48 6.01
CA GLU A 289 -0.25 -28.04 4.72
C GLU A 289 1.09 -28.79 4.82
N ARG A 290 1.89 -28.57 5.88
CA ARG A 290 3.27 -29.08 5.97
C ARG A 290 3.46 -30.14 7.03
N SER A 291 4.49 -30.97 6.85
CA SER A 291 4.94 -31.90 7.89
C SER A 291 5.58 -31.15 9.07
N ARG A 292 5.56 -31.77 10.26
CA ARG A 292 6.21 -31.24 11.48
C ARG A 292 7.67 -30.83 11.24
N ARG A 293 8.41 -31.60 10.44
CA ARG A 293 9.81 -31.31 10.11
C ARG A 293 9.95 -30.05 9.28
N GLU A 294 9.14 -29.91 8.22
CA GLU A 294 9.15 -28.74 7.34
C GLU A 294 8.68 -27.48 8.08
N PHE A 295 7.70 -27.61 8.97
CA PHE A 295 7.24 -26.51 9.82
C PHE A 295 8.36 -25.97 10.72
N LYS A 296 9.05 -26.86 11.46
CA LYS A 296 10.19 -26.50 12.33
C LYS A 296 11.39 -25.93 11.56
N GLN A 297 11.50 -26.24 10.27
CA GLN A 297 12.52 -25.67 9.38
C GLN A 297 12.14 -24.29 8.85
N ARG A 298 10.89 -23.85 9.03
CA ARG A 298 10.37 -22.59 8.49
C ARG A 298 10.04 -21.56 9.57
N TRP A 299 9.78 -21.99 10.80
CA TRP A 299 9.34 -21.12 11.90
C TRP A 299 10.24 -21.26 13.12
N THR A 300 10.67 -20.12 13.68
CA THR A 300 11.31 -20.09 15.01
C THR A 300 10.30 -19.88 16.12
N ASP A 301 10.68 -20.28 17.33
CA ASP A 301 9.93 -19.94 18.54
C ASP A 301 9.82 -18.42 18.72
N ASN A 302 10.86 -17.65 18.38
CA ASN A 302 10.84 -16.18 18.47
C ASN A 302 9.82 -15.54 17.51
N GLU A 303 9.71 -16.04 16.27
CA GLU A 303 8.71 -15.56 15.31
C GLU A 303 7.29 -15.89 15.75
N ILE A 304 7.09 -17.10 16.28
CA ILE A 304 5.80 -17.52 16.81
C ILE A 304 5.44 -16.66 18.04
N ALA A 305 6.40 -16.37 18.91
CA ALA A 305 6.20 -15.48 20.05
C ALA A 305 5.89 -14.03 19.63
N ALA A 306 6.55 -13.51 18.59
CA ALA A 306 6.26 -12.18 18.04
C ALA A 306 4.85 -12.11 17.46
N LEU A 307 4.43 -13.13 16.69
CA LEU A 307 3.05 -13.26 16.21
C LEU A 307 2.05 -13.34 17.37
N TRP A 308 2.35 -14.14 18.40
CA TRP A 308 1.51 -14.23 19.59
C TRP A 308 1.34 -12.87 20.28
N GLN A 309 2.42 -12.11 20.48
CA GLN A 309 2.36 -10.77 21.08
C GLN A 309 1.49 -9.83 20.25
N ALA A 310 1.71 -9.78 18.93
CA ALA A 310 0.95 -8.92 18.03
C ALA A 310 -0.55 -9.26 18.00
N MET A 311 -0.92 -10.53 18.20
CA MET A 311 -2.31 -10.96 18.30
C MET A 311 -2.93 -10.73 19.68
N ALA A 312 -2.13 -10.79 20.75
CA ALA A 312 -2.60 -10.67 22.13
C ALA A 312 -2.68 -9.22 22.61
N PHE A 313 -1.92 -8.30 22.00
CA PHE A 313 -1.87 -6.90 22.41
C PHE A 313 -2.45 -5.96 21.35
N LYS A 314 -1.63 -5.53 20.39
CA LYS A 314 -2.01 -4.67 19.27
C LYS A 314 -1.12 -5.01 18.05
N VAL A 315 -1.52 -4.55 16.87
CA VAL A 315 -0.84 -4.85 15.59
C VAL A 315 0.59 -4.30 15.52
N GLU A 316 1.58 -5.11 15.87
CA GLU A 316 3.00 -4.74 15.83
C GLU A 316 3.51 -4.53 14.39
N TYR A 317 4.17 -3.39 14.17
CA TYR A 317 4.84 -3.04 12.93
C TYR A 317 6.34 -3.32 13.04
N ARG A 318 6.92 -3.93 12.00
CA ARG A 318 8.37 -4.19 11.93
C ARG A 318 9.22 -3.03 11.47
N CYS A 319 8.63 -2.05 10.78
CA CYS A 319 9.41 -1.01 10.11
C CYS A 319 8.76 0.37 10.21
N PHE A 320 9.57 1.36 10.57
CA PHE A 320 9.22 2.79 10.56
C PHE A 320 10.27 3.64 9.83
N ASN A 321 11.17 3.03 9.04
CA ASN A 321 12.38 3.72 8.52
C ASN A 321 12.06 4.99 7.73
N CYS A 322 11.07 4.94 6.85
CA CYS A 322 10.72 6.07 6.02
C CYS A 322 10.08 7.23 6.80
N VAL A 323 9.54 6.98 8.00
CA VAL A 323 9.09 8.01 8.95
C VAL A 323 10.29 8.49 9.76
N ALA A 324 11.02 7.56 10.38
CA ALA A 324 12.15 7.82 11.26
C ALA A 324 13.27 8.66 10.61
N THR A 325 13.48 8.52 9.30
CA THR A 325 14.56 9.19 8.56
C THR A 325 14.10 10.36 7.70
N CYS A 326 12.81 10.74 7.77
CA CYS A 326 12.30 11.88 7.04
C CYS A 326 12.69 13.19 7.75
N PRO A 327 13.32 14.16 7.06
CA PRO A 327 13.71 15.45 7.64
C PRO A 327 12.70 16.56 7.31
N ALA A 328 11.45 16.23 6.96
CA ALA A 328 10.49 17.19 6.42
C ALA A 328 10.13 18.33 7.39
N GLU A 329 10.21 18.08 8.69
CA GLU A 329 10.01 19.07 9.77
C GLU A 329 11.16 20.08 9.90
N ILE A 330 12.31 19.78 9.30
CA ILE A 330 13.48 20.67 9.25
C ILE A 330 13.88 20.96 7.80
N GLU A 331 12.94 20.89 6.84
CA GLU A 331 13.28 20.89 5.41
C GLU A 331 14.10 22.11 4.98
N ASP A 332 13.76 23.31 5.45
CA ASP A 332 14.47 24.55 5.14
C ASP A 332 15.95 24.45 5.54
N ALA A 333 16.22 24.06 6.79
CA ALA A 333 17.57 23.90 7.31
C ALA A 333 18.29 22.69 6.65
N PHE A 334 17.59 21.59 6.40
CA PHE A 334 18.17 20.40 5.76
C PHE A 334 18.63 20.68 4.32
N HIS A 335 17.87 21.49 3.58
CA HIS A 335 18.21 21.85 2.21
C HIS A 335 19.23 22.99 2.14
N ALA A 336 19.08 24.02 2.99
CA ALA A 336 19.95 25.20 2.99
C ALA A 336 21.32 24.97 3.65
N GLU A 337 21.38 24.22 4.76
CA GLU A 337 22.57 24.12 5.60
C GLU A 337 23.30 22.78 5.45
N ARG A 338 24.51 22.83 4.88
CA ARG A 338 25.32 21.63 4.64
C ARG A 338 25.63 20.85 5.92
N ASP A 339 25.90 21.55 7.02
CA ASP A 339 26.31 20.92 8.28
C ASP A 339 25.13 20.26 8.99
N VAL A 340 23.93 20.84 8.93
CA VAL A 340 22.68 20.21 9.39
C VAL A 340 22.43 18.93 8.61
N ARG A 341 22.50 18.99 7.27
CA ARG A 341 22.33 17.81 6.41
C ARG A 341 23.35 16.73 6.73
N ARG A 342 24.63 17.07 6.82
CA ARG A 342 25.68 16.10 7.15
C ARG A 342 25.44 15.43 8.50
N ARG A 343 25.11 16.22 9.53
CA ARG A 343 24.81 15.71 10.87
C ARG A 343 23.62 14.75 10.84
N TYR A 344 22.53 15.12 10.18
CA TYR A 344 21.34 14.26 10.07
C TYR A 344 21.65 12.93 9.36
N LEU A 345 22.46 12.96 8.29
CA LEU A 345 22.90 11.75 7.60
C LEU A 345 23.75 10.84 8.52
N ASP A 346 24.68 11.44 9.28
CA ASP A 346 25.62 10.71 10.12
C ASP A 346 25.00 10.17 11.42
N GLU A 347 24.09 10.94 12.03
CA GLU A 347 23.52 10.63 13.36
C GLU A 347 22.16 9.94 13.28
N THR A 348 21.38 10.14 12.21
CA THR A 348 20.04 9.57 12.05
C THR A 348 19.99 8.52 10.96
N LEU A 349 20.27 8.91 9.69
CA LEU A 349 20.07 8.01 8.55
C LEU A 349 20.98 6.78 8.62
N LYS A 350 22.30 6.98 8.65
CA LYS A 350 23.26 5.86 8.63
C LYS A 350 23.02 4.87 9.77
N PRO A 351 22.86 5.28 11.03
CA PRO A 351 22.63 4.33 12.11
C PRO A 351 21.35 3.52 11.94
N LEU A 352 20.24 4.14 11.52
CA LEU A 352 18.96 3.46 11.31
C LEU A 352 19.00 2.54 10.09
N THR A 353 19.64 2.95 9.00
CA THR A 353 19.81 2.13 7.80
C THR A 353 20.73 0.94 8.09
N HIS A 354 21.87 1.14 8.76
CA HIS A 354 22.82 0.06 9.03
C HIS A 354 22.31 -0.96 10.07
N THR A 355 21.67 -0.51 11.15
CA THR A 355 21.15 -1.44 12.17
C THR A 355 20.01 -2.30 11.64
N ARG A 356 19.11 -1.71 10.84
CA ARG A 356 17.96 -2.43 10.30
C ARG A 356 18.30 -3.23 9.03
N ALA A 357 19.10 -2.73 8.09
CA ALA A 357 19.44 -3.48 6.88
C ALA A 357 20.36 -4.70 7.10
N VAL A 358 21.18 -4.71 8.15
CA VAL A 358 22.09 -5.84 8.46
C VAL A 358 21.37 -6.95 9.26
N GLU A 359 20.33 -6.60 10.02
CA GLU A 359 19.61 -7.53 10.89
C GLU A 359 18.25 -7.97 10.33
N ASP A 360 17.64 -7.17 9.43
CA ASP A 360 16.31 -7.44 8.92
C ASP A 360 16.30 -8.56 7.89
N GLU A 361 15.56 -9.61 8.21
CA GLU A 361 15.13 -10.59 7.23
C GLU A 361 14.23 -9.90 6.19
N GLN A 362 14.66 -9.92 4.93
CA GLN A 362 13.87 -9.46 3.78
C GLN A 362 12.84 -10.53 3.42
N PHE A 363 11.56 -10.16 3.48
CA PHE A 363 10.44 -11.01 3.06
C PHE A 363 10.18 -10.81 1.58
N VAL A 364 10.68 -11.74 0.78
CA VAL A 364 10.69 -11.64 -0.68
C VAL A 364 9.64 -12.55 -1.27
N ILE A 365 8.86 -12.01 -2.20
CA ILE A 365 7.88 -12.78 -2.98
C ILE A 365 8.57 -13.98 -3.65
N ASP A 366 8.01 -15.16 -3.44
CA ASP A 366 8.47 -16.37 -4.10
C ASP A 366 8.17 -16.33 -5.62
N SER A 367 9.21 -16.06 -6.40
CA SER A 367 9.19 -16.08 -7.86
C SER A 367 10.44 -16.78 -8.42
N PRO A 368 10.40 -17.26 -9.68
CA PRO A 368 11.59 -17.79 -10.35
C PRO A 368 12.77 -16.81 -10.36
N SER A 369 12.53 -15.54 -10.69
CA SER A 369 13.57 -14.49 -10.70
C SER A 369 14.15 -14.22 -9.32
N MET A 370 13.35 -14.15 -8.26
CA MET A 370 13.85 -13.92 -6.90
C MET A 370 14.60 -15.14 -6.36
N ARG A 371 14.12 -16.35 -6.66
CA ARG A 371 14.86 -17.59 -6.38
C ARG A 371 16.20 -17.62 -7.10
N GLU A 372 16.28 -17.13 -8.33
CA GLU A 372 17.53 -17.00 -9.06
C GLU A 372 18.45 -15.93 -8.47
N LYS A 373 17.93 -14.71 -8.22
CA LYS A 373 18.65 -13.57 -7.61
C LYS A 373 19.32 -13.96 -6.30
N HIS A 374 18.61 -14.69 -5.44
CA HIS A 374 19.10 -15.11 -4.12
C HIS A 374 19.67 -16.54 -4.09
N GLY A 375 19.71 -17.22 -5.24
CA GLY A 375 20.28 -18.56 -5.37
C GLY A 375 19.54 -19.65 -4.58
N ILE A 376 18.23 -19.51 -4.36
CA ILE A 376 17.38 -20.44 -3.61
C ILE A 376 16.69 -21.43 -4.57
N PRO A 377 17.04 -22.73 -4.56
CA PRO A 377 16.41 -23.72 -5.46
C PRO A 377 14.89 -23.88 -5.21
N PRO A 378 14.09 -24.24 -6.24
CA PRO A 378 12.66 -24.52 -6.08
C PRO A 378 12.38 -25.60 -5.02
N GLY A 379 11.36 -25.40 -4.19
CA GLY A 379 10.99 -26.34 -3.11
C GLY A 379 11.94 -26.34 -1.91
N GLU A 380 13.02 -25.54 -1.92
CA GLU A 380 13.82 -25.26 -0.73
C GLU A 380 13.32 -23.97 -0.07
N TRP A 381 13.29 -24.01 1.26
CA TRP A 381 13.00 -22.89 2.13
C TRP A 381 14.22 -22.71 3.03
N ARG A 382 14.71 -21.48 3.11
CA ARG A 382 15.78 -21.11 4.03
C ARG A 382 15.16 -20.13 5.01
N THR A 383 14.97 -20.52 6.27
CA THR A 383 15.45 -19.79 7.48
C THR A 383 14.97 -20.47 8.76
N PRO A 384 15.76 -20.42 9.87
CA PRO A 384 16.40 -19.21 10.41
C PRO A 384 17.91 -19.32 10.65
N ILE A 385 18.61 -18.32 10.11
CA ILE A 385 20.00 -17.92 10.40
C ILE A 385 20.97 -19.08 10.63
N ASP A 386 21.31 -19.84 9.58
CA ASP A 386 22.65 -20.41 9.55
C ASP A 386 23.64 -19.27 9.26
N ARG A 387 24.17 -18.65 10.33
CA ARG A 387 25.22 -17.60 10.25
C ARG A 387 26.46 -18.05 9.47
N ARG A 388 26.56 -19.33 9.11
CA ARG A 388 27.71 -19.91 8.37
C ARG A 388 27.64 -19.67 6.86
N SER A 389 26.49 -19.31 6.27
CA SER A 389 26.34 -19.15 4.80
C SER A 389 26.17 -17.67 4.38
N ARG A 390 27.26 -17.03 3.94
CA ARG A 390 27.29 -15.60 3.55
C ARG A 390 26.47 -15.21 2.30
N SER A 391 26.04 -16.15 1.47
CA SER A 391 25.48 -15.83 0.13
C SER A 391 23.95 -15.71 0.05
N ALA A 392 23.22 -16.12 1.09
CA ALA A 392 21.75 -16.07 1.16
C ALA A 392 21.23 -15.79 2.58
N ALA A 393 22.07 -15.20 3.45
CA ALA A 393 21.66 -14.81 4.79
C ALA A 393 20.65 -13.66 4.70
N GLY A 394 19.52 -13.78 5.41
CA GLY A 394 18.56 -12.68 5.57
C GLY A 394 17.46 -12.57 4.51
N VAL A 395 17.16 -13.60 3.71
CA VAL A 395 16.02 -13.58 2.78
C VAL A 395 15.06 -14.73 3.04
N ARG A 396 13.78 -14.39 3.26
CA ARG A 396 12.69 -15.35 3.44
C ARG A 396 11.68 -15.26 2.33
N LEU A 397 11.48 -16.39 1.66
CA LEU A 397 10.48 -16.50 0.61
C LEU A 397 9.05 -16.55 1.20
N VAL A 398 8.20 -15.65 0.72
CA VAL A 398 6.80 -15.50 1.08
C VAL A 398 5.90 -15.75 -0.11
N SER A 399 4.77 -16.44 0.13
CA SER A 399 3.79 -16.72 -0.92
C SER A 399 2.81 -15.55 -1.06
N LEU A 400 2.54 -15.12 -2.30
CA LEU A 400 1.51 -14.13 -2.61
C LEU A 400 0.08 -14.67 -2.56
N ARG A 401 -0.13 -16.00 -2.42
CA ARG A 401 -1.48 -16.62 -2.36
C ARG A 401 -2.25 -16.40 -1.05
N ARG A 402 -1.75 -15.53 -0.16
CA ARG A 402 -2.39 -15.23 1.13
C ARG A 402 -3.64 -14.37 0.96
N ILE A 403 -3.59 -13.45 0.02
CA ILE A 403 -4.68 -12.53 -0.32
C ILE A 403 -5.60 -13.25 -1.30
N ARG A 404 -6.75 -13.71 -0.79
CA ARG A 404 -7.81 -14.30 -1.62
C ARG A 404 -8.91 -13.26 -1.80
N THR A 405 -8.87 -12.55 -2.91
CA THR A 405 -9.93 -11.61 -3.28
C THR A 405 -11.25 -12.35 -3.44
N GLN A 406 -12.32 -11.78 -2.90
CA GLN A 406 -13.66 -12.40 -2.93
C GLN A 406 -14.46 -12.03 -4.19
N SER A 407 -14.08 -10.96 -4.88
CA SER A 407 -14.74 -10.46 -6.09
C SER A 407 -13.76 -10.31 -7.25
N VAL A 408 -14.31 -10.37 -8.48
CA VAL A 408 -13.55 -10.11 -9.71
C VAL A 408 -13.00 -8.69 -9.73
N ASP A 409 -13.80 -7.73 -9.29
CA ASP A 409 -13.43 -6.31 -9.23
C ASP A 409 -12.18 -6.09 -8.37
N ALA A 410 -12.19 -6.62 -7.14
CA ALA A 410 -11.02 -6.58 -6.26
C ALA A 410 -9.83 -7.27 -6.92
N MET A 411 -10.02 -8.48 -7.47
CA MET A 411 -8.94 -9.19 -8.16
C MET A 411 -8.31 -8.36 -9.29
N MET A 412 -9.12 -7.74 -10.15
CA MET A 412 -8.66 -6.94 -11.27
C MET A 412 -7.85 -5.71 -10.81
N ARG A 413 -8.28 -5.05 -9.74
CA ARG A 413 -7.55 -3.91 -9.15
C ARG A 413 -6.25 -4.33 -8.47
N TRP A 414 -6.19 -5.54 -7.94
CA TRP A 414 -4.99 -6.10 -7.34
C TRP A 414 -4.01 -6.69 -8.37
N MET A 415 -4.43 -6.95 -9.62
CA MET A 415 -3.55 -7.51 -10.65
C MET A 415 -2.25 -6.71 -10.86
N PRO A 416 -2.25 -5.36 -10.95
CA PRO A 416 -1.02 -4.57 -11.02
C PRO A 416 -0.06 -4.84 -9.85
N GLN A 417 -0.58 -5.05 -8.65
CA GLN A 417 0.23 -5.31 -7.46
C GLN A 417 0.84 -6.73 -7.48
N TYR A 418 0.11 -7.71 -8.05
CA TYR A 418 0.62 -9.08 -8.23
C TYR A 418 1.59 -9.25 -9.39
N PHE A 419 1.67 -8.25 -10.27
CA PHE A 419 2.48 -8.32 -11.47
C PHE A 419 3.96 -8.48 -11.15
N ARG A 420 4.69 -9.17 -12.03
CA ARG A 420 6.13 -9.37 -11.92
C ARG A 420 6.86 -8.56 -13.01
N PRO A 421 7.24 -7.29 -12.73
CA PRO A 421 7.89 -6.39 -13.70
C PRO A 421 9.05 -7.02 -14.45
N TYR A 422 9.99 -7.62 -13.71
CA TYR A 422 11.20 -8.23 -14.28
C TYR A 422 10.89 -9.39 -15.25
N GLU A 423 9.82 -10.12 -15.00
CA GLU A 423 9.39 -11.23 -15.86
C GLU A 423 8.73 -10.76 -17.16
N ALA A 424 8.33 -9.48 -17.21
CA ALA A 424 7.65 -8.86 -18.34
C ALA A 424 8.59 -8.12 -19.31
N ARG A 425 9.90 -8.11 -19.06
CA ARG A 425 10.88 -7.44 -19.93
C ARG A 425 10.73 -7.86 -21.39
N GLY A 426 10.63 -6.85 -22.26
CA GLY A 426 10.45 -7.02 -23.70
C GLY A 426 9.03 -7.44 -24.13
N LEU A 427 8.06 -7.45 -23.22
CA LEU A 427 6.66 -7.70 -23.55
C LEU A 427 5.88 -6.39 -23.63
N ALA A 428 5.10 -6.25 -24.70
CA ALA A 428 4.11 -5.20 -24.86
C ALA A 428 2.84 -5.80 -25.48
N PHE A 429 1.72 -5.82 -24.74
CA PHE A 429 0.44 -6.32 -25.23
C PHE A 429 -0.75 -5.87 -24.39
N THR A 430 -1.93 -5.87 -25.00
CA THR A 430 -3.21 -5.58 -24.34
C THR A 430 -4.08 -6.83 -24.27
N THR A 431 -4.59 -7.14 -23.08
CA THR A 431 -5.55 -8.22 -22.85
C THR A 431 -6.91 -7.67 -22.47
N GLN A 432 -7.95 -8.10 -23.17
CA GLN A 432 -9.34 -7.86 -22.80
C GLN A 432 -9.92 -9.09 -22.09
N PHE A 433 -10.44 -8.92 -20.88
CA PHE A 433 -11.20 -9.94 -20.17
C PHE A 433 -12.69 -9.66 -20.31
N LEU A 434 -13.43 -10.68 -20.70
CA LEU A 434 -14.88 -10.68 -20.79
C LEU A 434 -15.40 -11.75 -19.83
N LEU A 435 -15.69 -11.31 -18.61
CA LEU A 435 -16.05 -12.19 -17.51
C LEU A 435 -17.56 -12.29 -17.38
N THR A 436 -18.11 -13.48 -17.65
CA THR A 436 -19.56 -13.72 -17.67
C THR A 436 -20.09 -14.19 -16.32
N GLY A 437 -21.37 -13.90 -16.06
CA GLY A 437 -22.05 -14.26 -14.81
C GLY A 437 -21.99 -13.14 -13.77
N GLU A 438 -22.53 -13.44 -12.59
CA GLU A 438 -22.63 -12.51 -11.47
C GLU A 438 -21.25 -12.01 -11.02
N GLY A 439 -21.17 -10.72 -10.68
CA GLY A 439 -19.91 -10.05 -10.31
C GLY A 439 -18.88 -9.92 -11.44
N GLY A 440 -19.19 -10.39 -12.66
CA GLY A 440 -18.34 -10.28 -13.84
C GLY A 440 -18.32 -8.88 -14.45
N GLY A 441 -17.85 -8.80 -15.70
CA GLY A 441 -17.72 -7.54 -16.43
C GLY A 441 -16.64 -7.59 -17.50
N ALA A 442 -16.54 -6.48 -18.23
CA ALA A 442 -15.45 -6.25 -19.18
C ALA A 442 -14.31 -5.51 -18.49
N TRP A 443 -13.09 -5.97 -18.73
CA TRP A 443 -11.87 -5.37 -18.21
C TRP A 443 -10.79 -5.35 -19.28
N ALA A 444 -9.96 -4.32 -19.26
CA ALA A 444 -8.79 -4.21 -20.13
C ALA A 444 -7.52 -4.12 -19.27
N MET A 445 -6.53 -4.95 -19.60
CA MET A 445 -5.20 -4.93 -19.01
C MET A 445 -4.17 -4.61 -20.07
N ARG A 446 -3.26 -3.69 -19.79
CA ARG A 446 -2.12 -3.38 -20.64
C ARG A 446 -0.83 -3.73 -19.90
N ILE A 447 0.06 -4.42 -20.58
CA ILE A 447 1.43 -4.66 -20.12
C ILE A 447 2.37 -4.02 -21.13
N ALA A 448 3.22 -3.12 -20.65
CA ALA A 448 4.28 -2.46 -21.41
C ALA A 448 5.31 -1.88 -20.43
N ASP A 449 6.58 -1.78 -20.84
CA ASP A 449 7.64 -1.09 -20.06
C ASP A 449 7.76 -1.58 -18.62
N GLU A 450 7.65 -2.89 -18.41
CA GLU A 450 7.67 -3.53 -17.08
C GLU A 450 6.55 -3.02 -16.13
N ARG A 451 5.47 -2.46 -16.69
CA ARG A 451 4.27 -1.99 -15.96
C ARG A 451 3.03 -2.79 -16.36
N CYS A 452 2.08 -2.88 -15.43
CA CYS A 452 0.78 -3.51 -15.61
C CYS A 452 -0.31 -2.52 -15.20
N GLU A 453 -1.19 -2.20 -16.13
CA GLU A 453 -2.33 -1.32 -15.91
C GLU A 453 -3.62 -2.08 -16.16
N VAL A 454 -4.61 -1.93 -15.28
CA VAL A 454 -5.93 -2.56 -15.42
C VAL A 454 -7.02 -1.51 -15.27
N ARG A 455 -8.01 -1.55 -16.15
CA ARG A 455 -9.17 -0.65 -16.12
C ARG A 455 -10.48 -1.38 -16.43
N PRO A 456 -11.60 -0.95 -15.85
CA PRO A 456 -12.91 -1.45 -16.27
C PRO A 456 -13.22 -1.01 -17.71
N GLY A 457 -14.00 -1.83 -18.42
CA GLY A 457 -14.45 -1.57 -19.78
C GLY A 457 -13.75 -2.42 -20.84
N THR A 458 -13.94 -2.04 -22.10
CA THR A 458 -13.39 -2.73 -23.27
C THR A 458 -12.35 -1.86 -23.97
N VAL A 459 -11.59 -2.50 -24.86
CA VAL A 459 -10.64 -1.87 -25.78
C VAL A 459 -11.01 -2.27 -27.20
N GLU A 460 -10.88 -1.35 -28.16
CA GLU A 460 -11.19 -1.63 -29.56
C GLU A 460 -10.26 -2.68 -30.16
N HIS A 461 -8.97 -2.62 -29.83
CA HIS A 461 -7.94 -3.51 -30.36
C HIS A 461 -7.19 -4.21 -29.22
N ALA A 462 -7.65 -5.40 -28.85
CA ALA A 462 -6.95 -6.26 -27.89
C ALA A 462 -6.07 -7.30 -28.61
N ASP A 463 -4.80 -7.42 -28.21
CA ASP A 463 -3.92 -8.50 -28.67
C ASP A 463 -4.43 -9.86 -28.23
N LEU A 464 -5.00 -9.95 -27.03
CA LEU A 464 -5.60 -11.15 -26.46
C LEU A 464 -7.00 -10.83 -25.93
N THR A 465 -7.98 -11.66 -26.24
CA THR A 465 -9.30 -11.63 -25.57
C THR A 465 -9.53 -12.92 -24.80
N VAL A 466 -9.82 -12.83 -23.51
CA VAL A 466 -10.13 -13.97 -22.64
C VAL A 466 -11.60 -13.90 -22.23
N ARG A 467 -12.41 -14.85 -22.69
CA ARG A 467 -13.81 -15.04 -22.28
C ARG A 467 -13.88 -16.20 -21.30
N THR A 468 -14.38 -15.97 -20.09
CA THR A 468 -14.52 -17.02 -19.06
C THR A 468 -15.56 -16.63 -18.02
N PRO A 469 -16.25 -17.57 -17.36
CA PRO A 469 -17.08 -17.26 -16.20
C PRO A 469 -16.28 -16.58 -15.08
N ALA A 470 -16.90 -15.61 -14.41
CA ALA A 470 -16.32 -14.84 -13.29
C ALA A 470 -15.82 -15.76 -12.16
N LEU A 471 -16.64 -16.72 -11.74
CA LEU A 471 -16.27 -17.70 -10.71
C LEU A 471 -15.07 -18.57 -11.11
N LEU A 472 -15.00 -18.98 -12.40
CA LEU A 472 -13.85 -19.74 -12.89
C LEU A 472 -12.59 -18.87 -12.90
N PHE A 473 -12.69 -17.60 -13.30
CA PHE A 473 -11.57 -16.66 -13.22
C PHE A 473 -11.03 -16.53 -11.80
N LEU A 474 -11.89 -16.41 -10.79
CA LEU A 474 -11.48 -16.35 -9.38
C LEU A 474 -10.82 -17.65 -8.92
N ALA A 475 -11.43 -18.81 -9.23
CA ALA A 475 -10.89 -20.11 -8.86
C ALA A 475 -9.49 -20.36 -9.46
N LEU A 476 -9.23 -19.88 -10.69
CA LEU A 476 -7.91 -19.96 -11.32
C LEU A 476 -6.84 -19.19 -10.54
N HIS A 477 -7.16 -17.97 -10.10
CA HIS A 477 -6.23 -17.15 -9.30
C HIS A 477 -5.99 -17.73 -7.91
N ARG A 478 -7.02 -18.34 -7.30
CA ARG A 478 -6.92 -19.02 -6.00
C ARG A 478 -6.19 -20.36 -6.07
N GLY A 479 -5.96 -20.90 -7.27
CA GLY A 479 -5.39 -22.22 -7.48
C GLY A 479 -6.38 -23.37 -7.25
N GLU A 480 -7.67 -23.08 -7.20
CA GLU A 480 -8.77 -24.04 -6.99
C GLU A 480 -9.25 -24.66 -8.31
N ALA A 481 -8.83 -24.10 -9.45
CA ALA A 481 -9.16 -24.59 -10.79
C ALA A 481 -7.94 -24.63 -11.73
N SER A 482 -8.06 -25.39 -12.82
CA SER A 482 -7.02 -25.53 -13.84
C SER A 482 -7.38 -24.77 -15.11
N ALA A 483 -6.45 -23.92 -15.57
CA ALA A 483 -6.60 -23.17 -16.82
C ALA A 483 -6.66 -24.12 -18.03
N LEU A 484 -5.88 -25.21 -18.00
CA LEU A 484 -5.87 -26.21 -19.06
C LEU A 484 -7.23 -26.89 -19.21
N TRP A 485 -7.82 -27.34 -18.09
CA TRP A 485 -9.16 -27.94 -18.10
C TRP A 485 -10.24 -26.93 -18.49
N GLY A 486 -10.09 -25.66 -18.10
CA GLY A 486 -10.96 -24.58 -18.55
C GLY A 486 -10.94 -24.36 -20.07
N LEU A 487 -9.76 -24.47 -20.71
CA LEU A 487 -9.61 -24.40 -22.16
C LEU A 487 -10.20 -25.64 -22.85
N LEU A 488 -9.88 -26.84 -22.38
CA LEU A 488 -10.36 -28.10 -22.95
C LEU A 488 -11.88 -28.25 -22.87
N SER A 489 -12.49 -27.80 -21.77
CA SER A 489 -13.95 -27.79 -21.59
C SER A 489 -14.67 -26.65 -22.32
N GLY A 490 -13.93 -25.76 -23.01
CA GLY A 490 -14.50 -24.61 -23.70
C GLY A 490 -15.08 -23.51 -22.79
N ARG A 491 -14.85 -23.60 -21.47
CA ARG A 491 -15.24 -22.60 -20.46
C ARG A 491 -14.33 -21.38 -20.49
N ILE A 492 -13.10 -21.53 -20.98
CA ILE A 492 -12.19 -20.44 -21.32
C ILE A 492 -12.08 -20.39 -22.85
N ARG A 493 -12.42 -19.25 -23.45
CA ARG A 493 -12.32 -19.03 -24.89
C ARG A 493 -11.36 -17.89 -25.17
N LEU A 494 -10.40 -18.11 -26.05
CA LEU A 494 -9.34 -17.16 -26.38
C LEU A 494 -9.51 -16.60 -27.80
N GLY A 495 -9.53 -15.28 -27.93
CA GLY A 495 -9.46 -14.53 -29.19
C GLY A 495 -8.11 -13.84 -29.37
N GLY A 496 -7.71 -13.54 -30.60
CA GLY A 496 -6.44 -12.88 -30.92
C GLY A 496 -5.21 -13.80 -30.77
N ARG A 497 -4.09 -13.24 -30.30
CA ARG A 497 -2.79 -13.89 -30.12
C ARG A 497 -2.78 -14.82 -28.89
N ARG A 498 -3.42 -15.98 -29.03
CA ARG A 498 -3.64 -16.97 -27.95
C ARG A 498 -2.39 -17.37 -27.15
N ARG A 499 -1.20 -17.34 -27.76
CA ARG A 499 0.08 -17.66 -27.09
C ARG A 499 0.36 -16.76 -25.88
N LEU A 500 -0.16 -15.53 -25.88
CA LEU A 500 -0.01 -14.57 -24.78
C LEU A 500 -0.66 -15.08 -23.47
N PHE A 501 -1.72 -15.89 -23.55
CA PHE A 501 -2.38 -16.45 -22.38
C PHE A 501 -1.44 -17.33 -21.53
N PHE A 502 -0.51 -18.05 -22.17
CA PHE A 502 0.42 -18.92 -21.47
C PHE A 502 1.56 -18.17 -20.78
N LEU A 503 1.67 -16.85 -20.97
CA LEU A 503 2.61 -16.00 -20.22
C LEU A 503 2.08 -15.65 -18.82
N PHE A 504 0.77 -15.79 -18.57
CA PHE A 504 0.15 -15.37 -17.31
C PHE A 504 0.77 -16.02 -16.06
N PRO A 505 1.03 -17.34 -15.99
CA PRO A 505 1.68 -17.96 -14.84
C PRO A 505 3.10 -17.44 -14.56
N ARG A 506 3.76 -16.90 -15.58
CA ARG A 506 5.06 -16.25 -15.45
C ARG A 506 4.91 -14.83 -14.90
N LEU A 507 3.96 -14.06 -15.44
CA LEU A 507 3.74 -12.64 -15.14
C LEU A 507 3.00 -12.37 -13.83
N PHE A 508 2.16 -13.31 -13.41
CA PHE A 508 1.38 -13.25 -12.19
C PHE A 508 1.67 -14.49 -11.33
N PRO A 509 1.55 -14.42 -10.00
CA PRO A 509 2.02 -15.47 -9.12
C PRO A 509 1.12 -16.70 -9.19
N THR A 510 1.54 -17.72 -9.93
CA THR A 510 1.18 -19.11 -9.66
C THR A 510 2.23 -19.72 -8.72
N GLU A 511 1.84 -20.69 -7.88
CA GLU A 511 2.78 -21.39 -7.00
C GLU A 511 4.07 -21.76 -7.74
N ALA A 512 5.21 -21.47 -7.12
CA ALA A 512 6.48 -21.94 -7.62
C ALA A 512 6.45 -23.47 -7.61
N GLY A 513 6.57 -24.09 -8.78
CA GLY A 513 6.56 -25.53 -8.86
C GLY A 513 7.67 -26.15 -7.99
N SER A 514 7.30 -27.08 -7.11
CA SER A 514 8.18 -27.68 -6.09
C SER A 514 8.80 -29.03 -6.50
N THR A 515 8.49 -29.50 -7.71
CA THR A 515 8.89 -30.83 -8.19
C THR A 515 10.42 -31.00 -8.36
N ARG A 516 10.88 -32.25 -8.40
CA ARG A 516 12.29 -32.60 -8.67
C ARG A 516 12.77 -32.08 -10.03
N LEU A 517 11.88 -32.05 -11.02
CA LEU A 517 12.12 -31.50 -12.37
C LEU A 517 12.45 -30.00 -12.33
N HIS A 518 11.69 -29.22 -11.55
CA HIS A 518 11.98 -27.79 -11.39
C HIS A 518 13.34 -27.54 -10.74
N ARG A 519 13.73 -28.38 -9.76
CA ARG A 519 15.07 -28.32 -9.13
C ARG A 519 16.19 -28.64 -10.10
N TRP A 520 16.03 -29.66 -10.94
CA TRP A 520 17.02 -30.04 -11.93
C TRP A 520 17.20 -28.95 -13.00
N ALA A 521 16.09 -28.45 -13.55
CA ALA A 521 16.11 -27.35 -14.53
C ALA A 521 16.75 -26.07 -13.98
N PHE A 522 16.49 -25.73 -12.70
CA PHE A 522 17.14 -24.59 -12.03
C PHE A 522 18.66 -24.75 -11.94
N ARG A 523 19.14 -25.94 -11.53
CA ARG A 523 20.59 -26.21 -11.41
C ARG A 523 21.28 -26.19 -12.77
N LEU A 524 20.66 -26.74 -13.81
CA LEU A 524 21.18 -26.76 -15.18
C LEU A 524 21.33 -25.34 -15.74
N ARG A 525 20.32 -24.48 -15.61
CA ARG A 525 20.37 -23.08 -16.07
C ARG A 525 21.50 -22.29 -15.40
N ARG A 526 21.71 -22.49 -14.09
CA ARG A 526 22.76 -21.81 -13.33
C ARG A 526 24.16 -22.28 -13.72
N ALA A 527 24.32 -23.56 -14.05
CA ALA A 527 25.58 -24.10 -14.56
C ALA A 527 25.92 -23.51 -15.94
N LEU A 528 24.94 -23.44 -16.84
CA LEU A 528 25.08 -22.88 -18.18
C LEU A 528 25.36 -21.37 -18.22
N ARG A 529 24.94 -20.61 -17.20
CA ARG A 529 25.24 -19.15 -17.07
C ARG A 529 26.60 -18.86 -16.44
N ARG A 530 27.24 -19.86 -15.83
CA ARG A 530 28.59 -19.76 -15.23
C ARG A 530 29.68 -20.27 -16.17
N SER A 531 29.29 -20.86 -17.29
CA SER A 531 30.12 -21.24 -18.43
C SER A 531 30.03 -20.13 -19.47
#